data_AF-A0A4Y7SGS9-F1
#
_entry.id   AF-A0A4Y7SGS9-F1
#
_cell.length_a   1.000
_cell.length_b   1.000
_cell.length_c   1.000
_cell.angle_alpha   90.00
_cell.angle_beta   90.00
_cell.angle_gamma   90.00
#
_symmetry.space_group_name_H-M   'P 1'
#
loop_
_entity.id
_entity.type
_entity.pdbx_description
1 polymer ?
#
loop_
_entity_poly.entity_id
_entity_poly.type
_entity_poly.pdbx_seq_one_letter_code
_entity_poly.pdbx_strand_id
1 'polypeptide(L)'
;MALDLKILCMFDPKRAHCRMLTLWSVRVPSLLFLFSWIFASWQDTPASCVSNSRDLVSLAKCLDTFTILPKYYDEPSYHDAQPTDSEREAWTTAVASLLSVDRNCTSLAVPPELEGTYVIKRFVPPGLPTSYCILVENSADCNGMPRGWGHLVVPEKREQVSRSLHVSAPHPKYDLGTIEQATALFELSGAKSLLLAGRTRGAFMQSSTCVQASNPYWKTDPAHNNLEPFFDAFVAIYQWQQQQGGCYSKSCAFIQVHGKGGTTCPLDQIFLSTGLGNDPWYTDPTDYPVKRLKTSLKQIFPTWNISLPSDSKCPLVASGNIGGRYINSVPKSKVCLRPAIPHQVKGEFIHIEQAIESRKSDVYEAWGKAVRETFEPVCAPGMAVHPRKLLCVDGVVAEEARAWPWGYLHSRQGLLFLMRFERLRLTIASS
;
A
#
# COMPACT_ATOMS: atom_id res chain seq x y z
N MET A 1 -35.18 22.26 35.20
CA MET A 1 -34.09 21.38 35.63
C MET A 1 -33.54 20.70 34.39
N ALA A 2 -32.35 21.09 33.94
CA ALA A 2 -31.71 20.47 32.78
C ALA A 2 -30.90 19.25 33.26
N LEU A 3 -31.25 18.07 32.76
CA LEU A 3 -30.48 16.85 32.92
C LEU A 3 -29.31 16.91 31.93
N ASP A 4 -28.08 17.02 32.45
CA ASP A 4 -26.86 16.98 31.66
C ASP A 4 -26.37 15.53 31.58
N LEU A 5 -26.63 14.87 30.46
CA LEU A 5 -26.28 13.47 30.22
C LEU A 5 -24.84 13.42 29.66
N LYS A 6 -23.88 13.01 30.48
CA LYS A 6 -22.49 12.78 30.04
C LYS A 6 -22.28 11.32 29.68
N ILE A 7 -21.87 11.07 28.43
CA ILE A 7 -21.49 9.75 27.92
C ILE A 7 -19.98 9.59 28.10
N LEU A 8 -19.55 8.58 28.86
CA LEU A 8 -18.15 8.19 28.98
C LEU A 8 -17.91 6.90 28.17
N CYS A 9 -16.96 6.93 27.25
CA CYS A 9 -16.46 5.74 26.56
C CYS A 9 -15.14 5.31 27.22
N MET A 10 -15.12 4.13 27.85
CA MET A 10 -13.88 3.51 28.31
C MET A 10 -13.51 2.37 27.37
N PHE A 11 -12.24 2.34 26.96
CA PHE A 11 -11.69 1.40 25.99
C PHE A 11 -11.29 0.09 26.70
N ASP A 12 -11.92 -1.04 26.34
CA ASP A 12 -11.47 -2.38 26.73
C ASP A 12 -10.76 -3.04 25.51
N PRO A 13 -9.44 -3.27 25.57
CA PRO A 13 -8.69 -3.85 24.46
C PRO A 13 -9.00 -5.33 24.17
N LYS A 14 -9.88 -6.00 24.95
CA LYS A 14 -10.24 -7.41 24.75
C LYS A 14 -11.70 -7.64 24.37
N ARG A 15 -12.57 -6.62 24.44
CA ARG A 15 -13.96 -6.67 23.98
C ARG A 15 -14.35 -5.28 23.50
N ALA A 16 -14.55 -5.12 22.19
CA ALA A 16 -15.07 -3.89 21.59
C ALA A 16 -16.57 -3.73 21.90
N HIS A 17 -16.92 -3.57 23.17
CA HIS A 17 -18.25 -3.14 23.60
C HIS A 17 -18.13 -1.80 24.31
N CYS A 18 -18.66 -0.76 23.68
CA CYS A 18 -18.90 0.52 24.34
C CYS A 18 -20.05 0.33 25.35
N ARG A 19 -19.74 0.09 26.63
CA ARG A 19 -20.77 0.06 27.69
C ARG A 19 -21.10 1.48 28.13
N MET A 20 -22.36 1.87 27.97
CA MET A 20 -22.90 3.13 28.47
C MET A 20 -22.98 3.07 30.01
N LEU A 21 -22.09 3.79 30.70
CA LEU A 21 -22.12 3.93 32.16
C LEU A 21 -22.79 5.26 32.52
N THR A 22 -24.02 5.22 33.02
CA THR A 22 -24.69 6.37 33.65
C THR A 22 -24.14 6.57 35.06
N LEU A 23 -23.33 7.62 35.26
CA LEU A 23 -22.87 8.05 36.58
C LEU A 23 -23.80 9.12 37.14
N TRP A 24 -24.41 8.84 38.30
CA TRP A 24 -25.18 9.82 39.06
C TRP A 24 -24.23 10.63 39.96
N SER A 25 -24.01 11.92 39.69
CA SER A 25 -23.15 12.76 40.53
C SER A 25 -23.92 13.37 41.69
N VAL A 26 -23.57 13.01 42.93
CA VAL A 26 -23.97 13.74 44.15
C VAL A 26 -23.08 14.98 44.27
N ARG A 27 -23.68 16.16 44.45
CA ARG A 27 -22.96 17.43 44.58
C ARG A 27 -22.21 17.50 45.92
N VAL A 28 -20.90 17.66 45.87
CA VAL A 28 -20.08 18.14 47.01
C VAL A 28 -19.42 19.46 46.57
N PRO A 29 -19.46 20.54 47.38
CA PRO A 29 -18.89 21.81 46.99
C PRO A 29 -17.38 21.90 47.28
N SER A 30 -16.65 22.33 46.25
CA SER A 30 -15.52 23.28 46.31
C SER A 30 -14.23 22.87 47.04
N LEU A 31 -13.31 22.26 46.28
CA LEU A 31 -11.89 22.60 46.37
C LEU A 31 -11.25 22.51 44.97
N LEU A 32 -10.91 23.68 44.46
CA LEU A 32 -10.25 23.93 43.17
C LEU A 32 -8.86 23.31 43.16
N PHE A 33 -8.70 22.20 42.43
CA PHE A 33 -7.43 21.84 41.81
C PHE A 33 -7.61 21.86 40.29
N LEU A 34 -6.89 22.78 39.67
CA LEU A 34 -6.74 22.95 38.23
C LEU A 34 -6.06 21.71 37.63
N PHE A 35 -6.85 20.70 37.28
CA PHE A 35 -6.50 19.70 36.29
C PHE A 35 -7.62 19.66 35.25
N SER A 36 -7.69 20.72 34.45
CA SER A 36 -8.38 20.67 33.16
C SER A 36 -7.52 19.83 32.21
N TRP A 37 -7.51 18.52 32.41
CA TRP A 37 -7.29 17.60 31.30
C TRP A 37 -8.44 17.85 30.34
N ILE A 38 -8.17 18.61 29.29
CA ILE A 38 -9.02 18.71 28.12
C ILE A 38 -9.04 17.30 27.53
N PHE A 39 -9.97 16.46 28.00
CA PHE A 39 -10.36 15.24 27.30
C PHE A 39 -11.18 15.67 26.10
N ALA A 40 -10.53 16.25 25.10
CA ALA A 40 -11.04 16.18 23.75
C ALA A 40 -10.99 14.68 23.41
N SER A 41 -12.13 14.00 23.51
CA SER A 41 -12.32 12.67 22.95
C SER A 41 -12.26 12.81 21.43
N TRP A 42 -11.05 12.99 20.89
CA TRP A 42 -10.82 12.75 19.48
C TRP A 42 -11.15 11.28 19.25
N GLN A 43 -12.30 11.02 18.62
CA GLN A 43 -12.57 9.73 18.02
C GLN A 43 -11.58 9.60 16.87
N ASP A 44 -10.45 8.96 17.14
CA ASP A 44 -9.47 8.65 16.09
C ASP A 44 -10.12 7.69 15.10
N THR A 45 -10.15 8.09 13.82
CA THR A 45 -10.62 7.26 12.70
C THR A 45 -9.44 6.94 11.80
N PRO A 46 -9.50 5.93 10.91
CA PRO A 46 -8.42 5.70 9.95
C PRO A 46 -8.11 6.96 9.13
N ALA A 47 -9.14 7.75 8.80
CA ALA A 47 -8.96 9.03 8.12
C ALA A 47 -8.23 10.10 8.95
N SER A 48 -8.16 10.02 10.30
CA SER A 48 -7.36 10.93 11.13
C SER A 48 -5.86 10.69 10.96
N CYS A 49 -5.45 9.45 10.65
CA CYS A 49 -4.06 9.12 10.35
C CYS A 49 -3.46 9.99 9.24
N VAL A 50 -4.26 10.34 8.23
CA VAL A 50 -3.80 11.17 7.10
C VAL A 50 -3.33 12.55 7.57
N SER A 51 -3.96 13.12 8.59
CA SER A 51 -3.60 14.43 9.13
C SER A 51 -2.48 14.37 10.17
N ASN A 52 -2.27 13.21 10.80
CA ASN A 52 -1.37 13.06 11.95
C ASN A 52 0.00 12.43 11.59
N SER A 53 0.16 11.96 10.36
CA SER A 53 1.36 11.24 9.91
C SER A 53 2.39 12.16 9.25
N ARG A 54 3.68 11.82 9.37
CA ARG A 54 4.79 12.64 8.85
C ARG A 54 5.29 12.20 7.48
N ASP A 55 5.09 10.95 7.15
CA ASP A 55 5.50 10.33 5.89
C ASP A 55 4.55 9.17 5.57
N LEU A 56 4.68 8.57 4.40
CA LEU A 56 3.79 7.48 4.00
C LEU A 56 3.95 6.23 4.89
N VAL A 57 5.16 5.92 5.36
CA VAL A 57 5.39 4.74 6.19
C VAL A 57 4.75 4.90 7.58
N SER A 58 4.85 6.07 8.20
CA SER A 58 4.16 6.39 9.45
C SER A 58 2.64 6.44 9.27
N LEU A 59 2.16 6.89 8.10
CA LEU A 59 0.76 6.80 7.73
C LEU A 59 0.29 5.34 7.66
N ALA A 60 1.02 4.49 6.94
CA ALA A 60 0.69 3.07 6.83
C ALA A 60 0.71 2.37 8.20
N LYS A 61 1.66 2.71 9.08
CA LYS A 61 1.69 2.23 10.48
C LYS A 61 0.46 2.67 11.27
N CYS A 62 0.05 3.93 11.12
CA CYS A 62 -1.16 4.43 11.78
C CYS A 62 -2.41 3.73 11.25
N LEU A 63 -2.56 3.59 9.93
CA LEU A 63 -3.69 2.87 9.33
C LEU A 63 -3.72 1.40 9.80
N ASP A 64 -2.56 0.76 9.92
CA ASP A 64 -2.48 -0.61 10.43
C ASP A 64 -2.91 -0.73 11.90
N THR A 65 -2.98 0.34 12.71
CA THR A 65 -3.60 0.25 14.05
C THR A 65 -5.11 0.05 14.01
N PHE A 66 -5.75 0.38 12.88
CA PHE A 66 -7.18 0.18 12.63
C PHE A 66 -7.50 -1.12 11.88
N THR A 67 -6.48 -1.93 11.56
CA THR A 67 -6.70 -3.22 10.91
C THR A 67 -7.61 -4.11 11.76
N ILE A 68 -8.69 -4.60 11.14
CA ILE A 68 -9.63 -5.50 11.82
C ILE A 68 -8.96 -6.85 12.13
N LEU A 69 -8.85 -7.12 13.42
CA LEU A 69 -8.10 -8.23 13.99
C LEU A 69 -8.77 -9.59 13.77
N PRO A 70 -8.05 -10.71 13.97
CA PRO A 70 -8.62 -12.04 13.83
C PRO A 70 -9.81 -12.28 14.78
N LYS A 71 -10.83 -12.99 14.28
CA LYS A 71 -12.08 -13.32 15.03
C LYS A 71 -12.87 -12.09 15.50
N TYR A 72 -12.71 -10.95 14.84
CA TYR A 72 -13.48 -9.75 15.16
C TYR A 72 -14.96 -9.92 14.76
N TYR A 73 -15.21 -10.44 13.55
CA TYR A 73 -16.57 -10.64 13.06
C TYR A 73 -17.15 -11.97 13.54
N ASP A 74 -18.41 -11.93 13.97
CA ASP A 74 -19.33 -13.06 13.91
C ASP A 74 -20.09 -13.05 12.56
N GLU A 75 -21.02 -13.98 12.38
CA GLU A 75 -21.74 -14.07 11.10
C GLU A 75 -22.59 -12.82 10.79
N PRO A 76 -23.43 -12.30 11.71
CA PRO A 76 -24.16 -11.06 11.46
C PRO A 76 -23.26 -9.87 11.15
N SER A 77 -22.25 -9.59 11.97
CA SER A 77 -21.34 -8.46 11.75
C SER A 77 -20.47 -8.64 10.50
N TYR A 78 -20.10 -9.86 10.12
CA TYR A 78 -19.45 -10.12 8.84
C TYR A 78 -20.37 -9.74 7.67
N HIS A 79 -21.64 -10.16 7.72
CA HIS A 79 -22.62 -9.86 6.68
C HIS A 79 -22.87 -8.37 6.57
N ASP A 80 -23.04 -7.68 7.70
CA ASP A 80 -23.21 -6.23 7.71
C ASP A 80 -21.96 -5.53 7.16
N ALA A 81 -20.76 -6.10 7.34
CA ALA A 81 -19.47 -5.50 6.93
C ALA A 81 -19.11 -5.79 5.47
N GLN A 82 -19.82 -6.70 4.80
CA GLN A 82 -19.65 -6.91 3.37
C GLN A 82 -20.31 -5.76 2.60
N PRO A 83 -19.69 -5.30 1.49
CA PRO A 83 -20.36 -4.35 0.62
C PRO A 83 -21.55 -4.99 -0.08
N THR A 84 -22.60 -4.21 -0.27
CA THR A 84 -23.67 -4.44 -1.24
C THR A 84 -23.13 -4.34 -2.67
N ASP A 85 -23.90 -4.83 -3.66
CA ASP A 85 -23.49 -4.74 -5.07
C ASP A 85 -23.25 -3.28 -5.52
N SER A 86 -24.09 -2.34 -5.07
CA SER A 86 -23.93 -0.91 -5.37
C SER A 86 -22.68 -0.33 -4.69
N GLU A 87 -22.37 -0.72 -3.45
CA GLU A 87 -21.11 -0.32 -2.79
C GLU A 87 -19.89 -0.90 -3.50
N ARG A 88 -19.94 -2.12 -4.06
CA ARG A 88 -18.84 -2.70 -4.85
C ARG A 88 -18.60 -1.95 -6.16
N GLU A 89 -19.67 -1.53 -6.83
CA GLU A 89 -19.59 -0.70 -8.03
C GLU A 89 -19.04 0.68 -7.70
N ALA A 90 -19.52 1.30 -6.63
CA ALA A 90 -19.02 2.57 -6.13
C ALA A 90 -17.54 2.49 -5.71
N TRP A 91 -17.14 1.42 -5.02
CA TRP A 91 -15.75 1.13 -4.66
C TRP A 91 -14.85 1.04 -5.89
N THR A 92 -15.28 0.28 -6.89
CA THR A 92 -14.60 0.15 -8.19
C THR A 92 -14.44 1.51 -8.87
N THR A 93 -15.50 2.33 -8.87
CA THR A 93 -15.52 3.68 -9.45
C THR A 93 -14.59 4.64 -8.72
N ALA A 94 -14.58 4.61 -7.38
CA ALA A 94 -13.69 5.43 -6.56
C ALA A 94 -12.21 5.07 -6.82
N VAL A 95 -11.88 3.78 -6.90
CA VAL A 95 -10.53 3.29 -7.23
C VAL A 95 -10.09 3.79 -8.61
N ALA A 96 -10.92 3.61 -9.64
CA ALA A 96 -10.60 4.07 -11.00
C ALA A 96 -10.45 5.60 -11.10
N SER A 97 -11.27 6.34 -10.36
CA SER A 97 -11.20 7.81 -10.30
C SER A 97 -9.89 8.28 -9.64
N LEU A 98 -9.48 7.63 -8.55
CA LEU A 98 -8.19 7.91 -7.91
C LEU A 98 -7.02 7.68 -8.87
N LEU A 99 -7.02 6.56 -9.60
CA LEU A 99 -5.94 6.25 -10.55
C LEU A 99 -5.81 7.30 -11.67
N SER A 100 -6.90 7.99 -12.00
CA SER A 100 -6.95 9.02 -13.04
C SER A 100 -6.67 10.43 -12.52
N VAL A 101 -6.39 10.60 -11.23
CA VAL A 101 -6.12 11.92 -10.65
C VAL A 101 -4.86 12.56 -11.23
N ASP A 102 -4.94 13.88 -11.44
CA ASP A 102 -3.78 14.71 -11.72
C ASP A 102 -3.94 16.09 -11.08
N ARG A 103 -3.02 16.43 -10.16
CA ARG A 103 -2.87 17.71 -9.45
C ARG A 103 -4.02 18.13 -8.53
N ASN A 104 -5.12 17.38 -8.44
CA ASN A 104 -6.25 17.75 -7.61
C ASN A 104 -6.95 16.55 -6.97
N CYS A 105 -6.52 16.15 -5.76
CA CYS A 105 -7.25 15.15 -4.98
C CYS A 105 -8.65 15.62 -4.56
N THR A 106 -8.82 16.93 -4.37
CA THR A 106 -10.03 17.52 -3.77
C THR A 106 -11.23 17.63 -4.71
N SER A 107 -11.02 17.52 -6.02
CA SER A 107 -12.12 17.43 -6.98
C SER A 107 -12.75 16.05 -7.05
N LEU A 108 -12.13 15.03 -6.43
CA LEU A 108 -12.68 13.68 -6.40
C LEU A 108 -13.66 13.57 -5.22
N ALA A 109 -14.93 13.35 -5.53
CA ALA A 109 -15.90 12.89 -4.55
C ALA A 109 -15.87 11.36 -4.48
N VAL A 110 -16.08 10.80 -3.28
CA VAL A 110 -16.50 9.40 -3.18
C VAL A 110 -17.92 9.28 -3.72
N PRO A 111 -18.29 8.18 -4.41
CA PRO A 111 -19.67 7.98 -4.82
C PRO A 111 -20.63 7.96 -3.61
N PRO A 112 -21.91 8.34 -3.78
CA PRO A 112 -22.88 8.46 -2.69
C PRO A 112 -23.00 7.21 -1.81
N GLU A 113 -22.89 6.02 -2.40
CA GLU A 113 -22.97 4.74 -1.70
C GLU A 113 -21.84 4.54 -0.68
N LEU A 114 -20.73 5.27 -0.82
CA LEU A 114 -19.59 5.22 0.09
C LEU A 114 -19.56 6.40 1.07
N GLU A 115 -20.47 7.37 0.94
CA GLU A 115 -20.51 8.52 1.83
C GLU A 115 -20.66 8.10 3.29
N GLY A 116 -19.95 8.79 4.18
CA GLY A 116 -19.89 8.44 5.61
C GLY A 116 -18.96 7.26 5.94
N THR A 117 -18.79 6.30 5.02
CA THR A 117 -17.94 5.12 5.22
C THR A 117 -16.51 5.35 4.75
N TYR A 118 -16.34 5.96 3.58
CA TYR A 118 -15.03 6.25 2.98
C TYR A 118 -14.90 7.72 2.61
N VAL A 119 -13.66 8.20 2.60
CA VAL A 119 -13.31 9.54 2.15
C VAL A 119 -12.04 9.51 1.29
N ILE A 120 -11.93 10.48 0.40
CA ILE A 120 -10.68 10.77 -0.31
C ILE A 120 -10.00 11.94 0.39
N LYS A 121 -8.79 11.73 0.89
CA LYS A 121 -7.98 12.77 1.53
C LYS A 121 -6.68 12.99 0.76
N ARG A 122 -6.27 14.26 0.72
CA ARG A 122 -4.95 14.66 0.25
C ARG A 122 -3.94 14.52 1.39
N PHE A 123 -2.82 13.87 1.12
CA PHE A 123 -1.69 13.74 2.03
C PHE A 123 -0.47 14.45 1.46
N VAL A 124 0.17 15.29 2.27
CA VAL A 124 1.39 16.01 1.90
C VAL A 124 2.40 15.82 3.03
N PRO A 125 3.41 14.95 2.87
CA PRO A 125 4.47 14.80 3.86
C PRO A 125 5.16 16.15 4.12
N PRO A 126 5.39 16.55 5.39
CA PRO A 126 6.05 17.80 5.70
C PRO A 126 7.46 17.88 5.07
N GLY A 127 7.74 18.99 4.40
CA GLY A 127 9.04 19.26 3.80
C GLY A 127 9.33 18.50 2.50
N LEU A 128 8.37 17.72 1.97
CA LEU A 128 8.50 17.08 0.65
C LEU A 128 7.60 17.78 -0.39
N PRO A 129 8.04 17.87 -1.65
CA PRO A 129 7.23 18.42 -2.74
C PRO A 129 6.18 17.42 -3.27
N THR A 130 6.19 16.20 -2.76
CA THR A 130 5.30 15.10 -3.15
C THR A 130 3.98 15.19 -2.39
N SER A 131 2.91 14.77 -3.05
CA SER A 131 1.58 14.69 -2.48
C SER A 131 0.85 13.46 -3.02
N TYR A 132 -0.14 12.99 -2.28
CA TYR A 132 -0.82 11.73 -2.54
C TYR A 132 -2.33 11.88 -2.31
N CYS A 133 -3.13 11.17 -3.09
CA CYS A 133 -4.57 11.02 -2.86
C CYS A 133 -4.81 9.65 -2.23
N ILE A 134 -5.61 9.64 -1.16
CA ILE A 134 -5.81 8.46 -0.33
C ILE A 134 -7.29 8.20 -0.17
N LEU A 135 -7.76 7.06 -0.68
CA LEU A 135 -9.07 6.51 -0.35
C LEU A 135 -8.94 5.72 0.94
N VAL A 136 -9.57 6.21 2.01
CA VAL A 136 -9.42 5.70 3.38
C VAL A 136 -10.78 5.62 4.06
N GLU A 137 -10.93 4.65 4.94
CA GLU A 137 -12.14 4.48 5.75
C GLU A 137 -12.26 5.67 6.72
N ASN A 138 -13.47 6.23 6.81
CA ASN A 138 -13.78 7.42 7.59
C ASN A 138 -14.41 7.09 8.94
N SER A 139 -15.08 5.95 9.06
CA SER A 139 -15.73 5.50 10.28
C SER A 139 -14.71 5.03 11.33
N ALA A 140 -14.84 5.56 12.55
CA ALA A 140 -14.45 4.85 13.77
C ALA A 140 -15.71 4.32 14.46
N ASP A 141 -15.54 3.21 15.19
CA ASP A 141 -16.51 2.38 15.91
C ASP A 141 -17.64 3.08 16.70
N CYS A 142 -17.64 4.40 16.86
CA CYS A 142 -18.65 5.12 17.62
C CYS A 142 -19.93 5.45 16.83
N ASN A 143 -19.88 5.51 15.49
CA ASN A 143 -21.03 5.87 14.64
C ASN A 143 -21.34 4.88 13.51
N GLY A 144 -20.54 3.82 13.35
CA GLY A 144 -20.71 2.79 12.32
C GLY A 144 -19.78 1.61 12.54
N MET A 145 -20.19 0.43 12.06
CA MET A 145 -19.37 -0.77 12.16
C MET A 145 -18.19 -0.68 11.17
N PRO A 146 -16.95 -0.95 11.60
CA PRO A 146 -15.81 -0.85 10.72
C PRO A 146 -15.90 -1.90 9.63
N ARG A 147 -15.53 -1.51 8.41
CA ARG A 147 -15.64 -2.34 7.20
C ARG A 147 -14.34 -3.12 6.96
N GLY A 148 -13.20 -2.42 7.06
CA GLY A 148 -11.88 -2.99 6.82
C GLY A 148 -11.65 -3.38 5.35
N TRP A 149 -12.28 -2.70 4.39
CA TRP A 149 -12.16 -3.02 2.95
C TRP A 149 -10.78 -2.69 2.38
N GLY A 150 -10.04 -1.81 3.04
CA GLY A 150 -8.67 -1.43 2.70
C GLY A 150 -8.50 0.03 2.33
N HIS A 151 -7.31 0.36 1.85
CA HIS A 151 -6.86 1.71 1.55
C HIS A 151 -6.12 1.72 0.22
N LEU A 152 -6.42 2.71 -0.63
CA LEU A 152 -5.71 2.95 -1.88
C LEU A 152 -4.96 4.29 -1.79
N VAL A 153 -3.67 4.26 -2.12
CA VAL A 153 -2.82 5.44 -2.21
C VAL A 153 -2.33 5.58 -3.64
N VAL A 154 -2.42 6.79 -4.19
CA VAL A 154 -1.89 7.16 -5.51
C VAL A 154 -1.13 8.48 -5.41
N PRO A 155 -0.08 8.72 -6.20
CA PRO A 155 0.51 10.06 -6.31
C PRO A 155 -0.52 11.05 -6.85
N GLU A 156 -0.57 12.26 -6.29
CA GLU A 156 -1.51 13.31 -6.72
C GLU A 156 -1.20 13.79 -8.13
N LYS A 157 0.09 13.82 -8.51
CA LYS A 157 0.54 14.38 -9.79
C LYS A 157 1.10 13.29 -10.70
N ARG A 158 0.80 13.35 -12.00
CA ARG A 158 1.36 12.42 -12.99
C ARG A 158 2.89 12.46 -13.02
N GLU A 159 3.49 13.61 -12.75
CA GLU A 159 4.95 13.82 -12.74
C GLU A 159 5.65 13.04 -11.62
N GLN A 160 4.96 12.69 -10.53
CA GLN A 160 5.52 11.88 -9.45
C GLN A 160 5.64 10.39 -9.82
N VAL A 161 4.88 9.94 -10.82
CA VAL A 161 4.88 8.54 -11.26
C VAL A 161 6.07 8.30 -12.17
N SER A 162 7.00 7.48 -11.69
CA SER A 162 8.16 7.05 -12.46
C SER A 162 7.92 5.75 -13.21
N ARG A 163 7.02 4.88 -12.72
CA ARG A 163 6.76 3.56 -13.31
C ARG A 163 5.31 3.18 -13.15
N SER A 164 4.79 2.38 -14.08
CA SER A 164 3.45 1.79 -14.02
C SER A 164 3.41 0.57 -13.10
N LEU A 165 3.94 0.73 -11.89
CA LEU A 165 3.92 -0.31 -10.87
C LEU A 165 2.68 -0.17 -9.99
N HIS A 166 2.06 -1.31 -9.69
CA HIS A 166 1.13 -1.45 -8.58
C HIS A 166 1.82 -2.25 -7.48
N VAL A 167 1.74 -1.77 -6.23
CA VAL A 167 2.25 -2.49 -5.06
C VAL A 167 1.08 -2.81 -4.14
N SER A 168 1.05 -4.00 -3.56
CA SER A 168 -0.01 -4.36 -2.60
C SER A 168 0.45 -5.27 -1.48
N ALA A 169 -0.25 -5.17 -0.34
CA ALA A 169 -0.03 -6.03 0.83
C ALA A 169 -1.41 -6.48 1.37
N PRO A 170 -1.81 -7.74 1.12
CA PRO A 170 -3.15 -8.23 1.44
C PRO A 170 -3.31 -8.70 2.90
N HIS A 171 -2.21 -8.84 3.66
CA HIS A 171 -2.25 -9.49 4.97
C HIS A 171 -1.67 -8.62 6.11
N PRO A 172 -2.29 -7.48 6.41
CA PRO A 172 -1.92 -6.69 7.58
C PRO A 172 -1.98 -7.54 8.86
N LYS A 173 -1.12 -7.24 9.84
CA LYS A 173 -0.93 -7.96 11.13
C LYS A 173 -0.58 -9.44 11.08
N TYR A 174 -0.83 -10.15 9.98
CA TYR A 174 -0.45 -11.55 9.80
C TYR A 174 0.94 -11.65 9.19
N ASP A 175 1.21 -10.83 8.17
CA ASP A 175 2.50 -10.80 7.46
C ASP A 175 3.33 -9.62 7.98
N LEU A 176 3.64 -9.59 9.29
CA LEU A 176 4.23 -8.43 9.98
C LEU A 176 5.30 -7.65 9.19
N GLY A 177 5.15 -6.33 9.06
CA GLY A 177 6.09 -5.47 8.33
C GLY A 177 5.89 -5.39 6.81
N THR A 178 4.98 -6.17 6.21
CA THR A 178 4.70 -6.05 4.76
C THR A 178 3.95 -4.77 4.41
N ILE A 179 3.14 -4.23 5.32
CA ILE A 179 2.39 -2.98 5.10
C ILE A 179 3.36 -1.81 4.95
N GLU A 180 4.31 -1.68 5.87
CA GLU A 180 5.35 -0.65 5.82
C GLU A 180 6.29 -0.86 4.65
N GLN A 181 6.69 -2.11 4.36
CA GLN A 181 7.55 -2.41 3.23
C GLN A 181 6.88 -2.12 1.89
N ALA A 182 5.62 -2.52 1.69
CA ALA A 182 4.85 -2.20 0.48
C ALA A 182 4.77 -0.70 0.26
N THR A 183 4.56 0.05 1.33
CA THR A 183 4.50 1.50 1.32
C THR A 183 5.84 2.13 0.95
N ALA A 184 6.93 1.66 1.54
CA ALA A 184 8.28 2.09 1.19
C ALA A 184 8.62 1.75 -0.27
N LEU A 185 8.27 0.56 -0.75
CA LEU A 185 8.46 0.15 -2.14
C LEU A 185 7.67 1.04 -3.12
N PHE A 186 6.43 1.38 -2.78
CA PHE A 186 5.60 2.30 -3.57
C PHE A 186 6.30 3.66 -3.76
N GLU A 187 6.76 4.26 -2.66
CA GLU A 187 7.44 5.56 -2.71
C GLU A 187 8.81 5.47 -3.39
N LEU A 188 9.65 4.52 -2.98
CA LEU A 188 11.02 4.38 -3.46
C LEU A 188 11.10 3.97 -4.93
N SER A 189 10.06 3.36 -5.50
CA SER A 189 10.05 3.00 -6.93
C SER A 189 9.39 4.05 -7.82
N GLY A 190 8.72 5.04 -7.23
CA GLY A 190 7.84 5.97 -7.96
C GLY A 190 6.67 5.23 -8.63
N ALA A 191 6.08 4.27 -7.92
CA ALA A 191 4.96 3.47 -8.40
C ALA A 191 3.68 4.29 -8.60
N LYS A 192 2.74 3.75 -9.37
CA LYS A 192 1.46 4.41 -9.68
C LYS A 192 0.42 4.23 -8.58
N SER A 193 0.41 3.09 -7.90
CA SER A 193 -0.58 2.82 -6.85
C SER A 193 -0.08 1.86 -5.78
N LEU A 194 -0.65 2.01 -4.58
CA LEU A 194 -0.46 1.14 -3.43
C LEU A 194 -1.83 0.74 -2.87
N LEU A 195 -2.07 -0.57 -2.71
CA LEU A 195 -3.29 -1.11 -2.09
C LEU A 195 -2.94 -1.91 -0.83
N LEU A 196 -3.52 -1.51 0.29
CA LEU A 196 -3.35 -2.16 1.59
C LEU A 196 -4.71 -2.71 2.04
N ALA A 197 -4.78 -3.97 2.47
CA ALA A 197 -6.01 -4.50 3.06
C ALA A 197 -6.26 -3.86 4.44
N GLY A 198 -7.54 -3.70 4.80
CA GLY A 198 -7.96 -3.09 6.08
C GLY A 198 -8.35 -4.10 7.14
N ARG A 199 -8.31 -5.40 6.82
CA ARG A 199 -8.61 -6.49 7.75
C ARG A 199 -7.66 -7.66 7.58
N THR A 200 -7.42 -8.36 8.66
CA THR A 200 -6.63 -9.59 8.61
C THR A 200 -7.39 -10.68 7.87
N ARG A 201 -6.65 -11.59 7.23
CA ARG A 201 -7.25 -12.76 6.57
C ARG A 201 -8.18 -13.58 7.48
N GLY A 202 -7.94 -13.57 8.78
CA GLY A 202 -8.73 -14.30 9.78
C GLY A 202 -9.76 -13.45 10.54
N ALA A 203 -10.13 -12.26 10.05
CA ALA A 203 -11.13 -11.41 10.70
C ALA A 203 -12.49 -12.12 10.88
N PHE A 204 -12.87 -12.98 9.93
CA PHE A 204 -13.98 -13.93 10.04
C PHE A 204 -13.50 -15.36 9.74
N MET A 205 -13.50 -16.22 10.76
CA MET A 205 -12.96 -17.59 10.71
C MET A 205 -13.95 -18.61 10.11
N GLN A 206 -14.53 -18.27 8.96
CA GLN A 206 -15.35 -19.18 8.17
C GLN A 206 -14.65 -19.49 6.85
N SER A 207 -14.76 -20.73 6.38
CA SER A 207 -14.16 -21.13 5.10
C SER A 207 -14.79 -20.34 3.95
N SER A 208 -13.92 -19.81 3.08
CA SER A 208 -14.30 -19.31 1.76
C SER A 208 -14.73 -20.48 0.88
N THR A 209 -15.66 -20.24 -0.03
CA THR A 209 -16.01 -21.17 -1.12
C THR A 209 -15.15 -20.92 -2.37
N CYS A 210 -14.48 -19.76 -2.43
CA CYS A 210 -13.57 -19.38 -3.50
C CYS A 210 -12.20 -20.01 -3.26
N VAL A 211 -11.66 -20.67 -4.29
CA VAL A 211 -10.39 -21.41 -4.27
C VAL A 211 -10.40 -22.59 -3.30
N GLN A 212 -10.63 -23.79 -3.84
CA GLN A 212 -10.54 -25.03 -3.07
C GLN A 212 -9.06 -25.40 -2.84
N ALA A 213 -8.68 -25.58 -1.59
CA ALA A 213 -7.33 -25.98 -1.18
C ALA A 213 -7.42 -27.01 -0.04
N SER A 214 -6.35 -27.77 0.19
CA SER A 214 -6.28 -28.76 1.27
C SER A 214 -6.45 -28.13 2.65
N ASN A 215 -5.94 -26.91 2.82
CA ASN A 215 -6.26 -26.03 3.94
C ASN A 215 -7.21 -24.94 3.44
N PRO A 216 -8.37 -24.73 4.09
CA PRO A 216 -9.32 -23.73 3.65
C PRO A 216 -8.76 -22.32 3.79
N TYR A 217 -9.03 -21.48 2.79
CA TYR A 217 -8.90 -20.04 2.92
C TYR A 217 -10.10 -19.47 3.67
N TRP A 218 -9.91 -18.35 4.37
CA TRP A 218 -10.99 -17.71 5.13
C TRP A 218 -11.79 -16.76 4.25
N LYS A 219 -13.05 -16.52 4.63
CA LYS A 219 -13.92 -15.56 3.95
C LYS A 219 -13.35 -14.15 3.92
N THR A 220 -12.52 -13.77 4.90
CA THR A 220 -11.86 -12.46 4.95
C THR A 220 -10.44 -12.44 4.38
N ASP A 221 -9.99 -13.49 3.69
CA ASP A 221 -8.67 -13.52 3.05
C ASP A 221 -8.65 -12.70 1.75
N PRO A 222 -7.97 -11.53 1.72
CA PRO A 222 -8.07 -10.59 0.60
C PRO A 222 -7.43 -11.12 -0.70
N ALA A 223 -6.56 -12.12 -0.60
CA ALA A 223 -5.89 -12.73 -1.76
C ALA A 223 -6.64 -13.95 -2.31
N HIS A 224 -7.63 -14.49 -1.59
CA HIS A 224 -8.24 -15.79 -1.90
C HIS A 224 -9.78 -15.79 -1.91
N ASN A 225 -10.45 -14.66 -1.64
CA ASN A 225 -11.91 -14.55 -1.75
C ASN A 225 -12.33 -13.38 -2.67
N ASN A 226 -13.16 -13.69 -3.67
CA ASN A 226 -13.63 -12.71 -4.67
C ASN A 226 -14.74 -11.79 -4.15
N LEU A 227 -15.27 -12.05 -2.94
CA LEU A 227 -16.18 -11.14 -2.25
C LEU A 227 -15.45 -10.05 -1.47
N GLU A 228 -14.12 -10.17 -1.30
CA GLU A 228 -13.33 -9.12 -0.64
C GLU A 228 -13.15 -7.90 -1.56
N PRO A 229 -13.42 -6.67 -1.06
CA PRO A 229 -13.23 -5.43 -1.84
C PRO A 229 -11.80 -5.20 -2.32
N PHE A 230 -10.83 -5.82 -1.66
CA PHE A 230 -9.44 -5.85 -2.11
C PHE A 230 -9.33 -6.45 -3.52
N PHE A 231 -10.08 -7.52 -3.83
CA PHE A 231 -10.11 -8.10 -5.17
C PHE A 231 -10.76 -7.17 -6.19
N ASP A 232 -11.83 -6.45 -5.82
CA ASP A 232 -12.46 -5.47 -6.70
C ASP A 232 -11.53 -4.31 -7.03
N ALA A 233 -10.83 -3.77 -6.03
CA ALA A 233 -9.80 -2.76 -6.25
C ALA A 233 -8.69 -3.28 -7.16
N PHE A 234 -8.20 -4.49 -6.94
CA PHE A 234 -7.15 -5.11 -7.75
C PHE A 234 -7.58 -5.26 -9.23
N VAL A 235 -8.82 -5.69 -9.47
CA VAL A 235 -9.42 -5.76 -10.82
C VAL A 235 -9.51 -4.37 -11.45
N ALA A 236 -10.01 -3.38 -10.72
CA ALA A 236 -10.15 -2.01 -11.20
C ALA A 236 -8.80 -1.39 -11.60
N ILE A 237 -7.76 -1.61 -10.78
CA ILE A 237 -6.39 -1.14 -11.05
C ILE A 237 -5.84 -1.81 -12.31
N TYR A 238 -6.03 -3.13 -12.46
CA TYR A 238 -5.60 -3.84 -13.65
C TYR A 238 -6.29 -3.33 -14.91
N GLN A 239 -7.62 -3.20 -14.88
CA GLN A 239 -8.41 -2.72 -16.02
C GLN A 239 -8.03 -1.30 -16.41
N TRP A 240 -7.85 -0.40 -15.43
CA TRP A 240 -7.35 0.94 -15.67
C TRP A 240 -5.99 0.91 -16.36
N GLN A 241 -5.04 0.10 -15.89
CA GLN A 241 -3.71 -0.02 -16.52
C GLN A 241 -3.81 -0.54 -17.97
N GLN A 242 -4.71 -1.50 -18.25
CA GLN A 242 -4.94 -1.98 -19.61
C GLN A 242 -5.52 -0.88 -20.52
N GLN A 243 -6.42 -0.04 -20.00
CA GLN A 243 -6.97 1.12 -20.72
C GLN A 243 -5.91 2.20 -20.99
N GLN A 244 -4.86 2.29 -20.16
CA GLN A 244 -3.72 3.19 -20.37
C GLN A 244 -2.63 2.63 -21.29
N GLY A 245 -2.93 1.60 -22.10
CA GLY A 245 -1.99 1.02 -23.07
C GLY A 245 -1.31 -0.27 -22.62
N GLY A 246 -1.79 -0.91 -21.55
CA GLY A 246 -1.31 -2.22 -21.10
C GLY A 246 -0.14 -2.15 -20.13
N CYS A 247 0.47 -3.31 -19.86
CA CYS A 247 1.56 -3.45 -18.90
C CYS A 247 2.87 -3.80 -19.60
N TYR A 248 3.62 -2.78 -20.02
CA TYR A 248 4.92 -3.00 -20.65
C TYR A 248 5.91 -3.60 -19.64
N SER A 249 6.40 -4.81 -19.90
CA SER A 249 7.13 -5.62 -18.92
C SER A 249 8.34 -4.90 -18.30
N LYS A 250 8.98 -4.00 -19.04
CA LYS A 250 10.15 -3.27 -18.53
C LYS A 250 9.80 -2.15 -17.54
N SER A 251 8.58 -1.64 -17.52
CA SER A 251 8.21 -0.47 -16.70
C SER A 251 6.91 -0.67 -15.91
N CYS A 252 6.32 -1.86 -16.00
CA CYS A 252 5.05 -2.21 -15.37
C CYS A 252 5.10 -3.62 -14.75
N ALA A 253 4.47 -3.74 -13.59
CA ALA A 253 4.20 -4.99 -12.89
C ALA A 253 3.20 -4.73 -11.74
N PHE A 254 2.54 -5.81 -11.30
CA PHE A 254 1.66 -5.87 -10.15
C PHE A 254 2.36 -6.68 -9.07
N ILE A 255 3.03 -5.98 -8.17
CA ILE A 255 3.82 -6.56 -7.09
C ILE A 255 2.92 -6.73 -5.87
N GLN A 256 2.82 -7.95 -5.36
CA GLN A 256 2.13 -8.25 -4.12
C GLN A 256 3.09 -8.88 -3.12
N VAL A 257 3.29 -8.21 -1.99
CA VAL A 257 4.24 -8.63 -0.96
C VAL A 257 3.52 -9.39 0.15
N HIS A 258 4.13 -10.50 0.55
CA HIS A 258 3.71 -11.39 1.61
C HIS A 258 4.88 -11.65 2.57
N GLY A 259 4.54 -12.18 3.74
CA GLY A 259 5.48 -12.61 4.74
C GLY A 259 5.23 -14.07 5.09
N LYS A 260 6.29 -14.86 5.20
CA LYS A 260 6.21 -16.28 5.58
C LYS A 260 6.65 -16.51 7.02
N GLY A 261 6.12 -17.58 7.62
CA GLY A 261 6.55 -18.07 8.93
C GLY A 261 8.00 -18.54 8.90
N GLY A 262 8.71 -18.48 10.04
CA GLY A 262 10.13 -18.84 10.11
C GLY A 262 10.44 -20.29 9.73
N THR A 263 9.47 -21.20 9.87
CA THR A 263 9.59 -22.61 9.47
C THR A 263 9.09 -22.88 8.04
N THR A 264 8.45 -21.91 7.40
CA THR A 264 7.91 -22.05 6.04
C THR A 264 8.95 -21.60 5.03
N CYS A 265 9.31 -22.50 4.10
CA CYS A 265 10.39 -22.28 3.13
C CYS A 265 11.66 -21.70 3.80
N PRO A 266 12.22 -22.38 4.82
CA PRO A 266 13.23 -21.77 5.70
C PRO A 266 14.54 -21.46 4.99
N LEU A 267 14.77 -22.08 3.82
CA LEU A 267 15.96 -21.84 3.01
C LEU A 267 15.86 -20.58 2.15
N ASP A 268 14.67 -20.03 1.93
CA ASP A 268 14.46 -18.87 1.06
C ASP A 268 14.32 -17.60 1.92
N GLN A 269 15.20 -16.61 1.74
CA GLN A 269 14.98 -15.27 2.30
C GLN A 269 13.87 -14.56 1.52
N ILE A 270 13.89 -14.72 0.19
CA ILE A 270 12.90 -14.18 -0.73
C ILE A 270 12.54 -15.28 -1.72
N PHE A 271 11.25 -15.61 -1.80
CA PHE A 271 10.70 -16.50 -2.81
C PHE A 271 9.76 -15.71 -3.73
N LEU A 272 10.05 -15.71 -5.01
CA LEU A 272 9.30 -14.96 -6.03
C LEU A 272 8.50 -15.93 -6.89
N SER A 273 7.28 -15.56 -7.27
CA SER A 273 6.50 -16.31 -8.26
C SER A 273 5.61 -15.38 -9.10
N THR A 274 5.08 -15.89 -10.21
CA THR A 274 4.04 -15.22 -11.01
C THR A 274 2.67 -15.86 -10.82
N GLY A 275 2.45 -16.66 -9.76
CA GLY A 275 1.23 -17.45 -9.59
C GLY A 275 1.24 -18.81 -10.31
N LEU A 276 2.38 -19.20 -10.88
CA LEU A 276 2.60 -20.53 -11.46
C LEU A 276 3.47 -21.39 -10.53
N GLY A 277 3.20 -22.70 -10.50
CA GLY A 277 4.03 -23.69 -9.80
C GLY A 277 5.39 -23.91 -10.49
N ASN A 278 6.09 -25.00 -10.16
CA ASN A 278 7.31 -25.35 -10.88
C ASN A 278 6.99 -25.71 -12.34
N ASP A 279 7.23 -24.77 -13.24
CA ASP A 279 6.83 -24.81 -14.65
C ASP A 279 8.01 -24.33 -15.53
N PRO A 280 8.21 -24.89 -16.74
CA PRO A 280 9.25 -24.44 -17.67
C PRO A 280 9.24 -22.94 -17.99
N TRP A 281 8.12 -22.24 -17.78
CA TRP A 281 8.03 -20.78 -17.86
C TRP A 281 9.15 -20.06 -17.07
N TYR A 282 9.55 -20.59 -15.91
CA TYR A 282 10.61 -19.99 -15.09
C TYR A 282 12.03 -20.26 -15.61
N THR A 283 12.23 -21.25 -16.47
CA THR A 283 13.53 -21.60 -17.04
C THR A 283 13.67 -21.24 -18.52
N ASP A 284 12.58 -20.81 -19.16
CA ASP A 284 12.62 -20.29 -20.54
C ASP A 284 13.55 -19.06 -20.64
N PRO A 285 14.08 -18.73 -21.83
CA PRO A 285 14.99 -17.61 -22.00
C PRO A 285 14.29 -16.24 -22.05
N THR A 286 12.96 -16.18 -21.91
CA THR A 286 12.22 -14.92 -22.00
C THR A 286 12.52 -14.05 -20.79
N ASP A 287 12.80 -12.78 -21.07
CA ASP A 287 13.14 -11.76 -20.08
C ASP A 287 11.86 -11.26 -19.35
N TYR A 288 11.38 -12.05 -18.39
CA TYR A 288 10.22 -11.69 -17.58
C TYR A 288 10.58 -10.81 -16.37
N PRO A 289 9.68 -9.91 -15.93
CA PRO A 289 9.89 -9.03 -14.78
C PRO A 289 10.38 -9.75 -13.51
N VAL A 290 9.79 -10.89 -13.17
CA VAL A 290 10.15 -11.66 -11.96
C VAL A 290 11.59 -12.21 -12.02
N LYS A 291 12.08 -12.56 -13.22
CA LYS A 291 13.46 -13.04 -13.44
C LYS A 291 14.46 -11.89 -13.31
N ARG A 292 14.15 -10.71 -13.87
CA ARG A 292 14.95 -9.50 -13.66
C ARG A 292 15.00 -9.10 -12.19
N LEU A 293 13.86 -9.12 -11.49
CA LEU A 293 13.79 -8.80 -10.07
C LEU A 293 14.67 -9.73 -9.24
N LYS A 294 14.61 -11.05 -9.48
CA LYS A 294 15.51 -12.01 -8.85
C LYS A 294 16.99 -11.64 -9.08
N THR A 295 17.36 -11.32 -10.31
CA THR A 295 18.74 -10.94 -10.65
C THR A 295 19.20 -9.68 -9.90
N SER A 296 18.40 -8.62 -9.92
CA SER A 296 18.71 -7.38 -9.19
C SER A 296 18.80 -7.61 -7.68
N LEU A 297 17.88 -8.39 -7.11
CA LEU A 297 17.92 -8.74 -5.69
C LEU A 297 19.18 -9.55 -5.32
N LYS A 298 19.61 -10.50 -6.16
CA LYS A 298 20.84 -11.28 -5.92
C LYS A 298 22.09 -10.42 -5.93
N GLN A 299 22.12 -9.37 -6.74
CA GLN A 299 23.23 -8.42 -6.76
C GLN A 299 23.25 -7.56 -5.49
N ILE A 300 22.08 -7.18 -4.97
CA ILE A 300 21.94 -6.32 -3.80
C ILE A 300 22.11 -7.09 -2.48
N PHE A 301 21.64 -8.34 -2.44
CA PHE A 301 21.69 -9.22 -1.28
C PHE A 301 22.44 -10.51 -1.63
N PRO A 302 23.78 -10.46 -1.85
CA PRO A 302 24.55 -11.60 -2.37
C PRO A 302 24.59 -12.81 -1.42
N THR A 303 24.29 -12.61 -0.14
CA THR A 303 24.26 -13.68 0.87
C THR A 303 22.87 -14.27 1.08
N TRP A 304 21.83 -13.70 0.45
CA TRP A 304 20.45 -14.17 0.61
C TRP A 304 20.10 -15.20 -0.46
N ASN A 305 19.37 -16.23 -0.08
CA ASN A 305 18.78 -17.12 -1.04
C ASN A 305 17.50 -16.49 -1.61
N ILE A 306 17.55 -16.20 -2.91
CA ILE A 306 16.47 -15.59 -3.69
C ILE A 306 16.11 -16.53 -4.82
N SER A 307 14.90 -17.07 -4.78
CA SER A 307 14.49 -18.20 -5.61
C SER A 307 13.17 -17.95 -6.34
N LEU A 308 13.01 -18.68 -7.45
CA LEU A 308 11.78 -18.89 -8.20
C LEU A 308 11.30 -20.33 -7.94
N PRO A 309 10.10 -20.73 -8.41
CA PRO A 309 9.63 -22.10 -8.28
C PRO A 309 10.51 -23.15 -8.97
N SER A 310 11.37 -22.74 -9.91
CA SER A 310 12.37 -23.60 -10.54
C SER A 310 13.62 -23.84 -9.69
N ASP A 311 13.92 -22.98 -8.70
CA ASP A 311 15.11 -23.09 -7.85
C ASP A 311 14.82 -23.66 -6.46
N SER A 312 13.55 -23.64 -6.02
CA SER A 312 13.14 -24.01 -4.67
C SER A 312 11.89 -24.88 -4.67
N LYS A 313 11.78 -25.74 -3.65
CA LYS A 313 10.58 -26.55 -3.36
C LYS A 313 9.54 -25.78 -2.53
N CYS A 314 9.70 -24.47 -2.34
CA CYS A 314 8.76 -23.66 -1.59
C CYS A 314 7.35 -23.74 -2.23
N PRO A 315 6.30 -24.16 -1.49
CA PRO A 315 4.97 -24.32 -2.05
C PRO A 315 4.17 -23.00 -2.16
N LEU A 316 4.71 -21.89 -1.63
CA LEU A 316 4.03 -20.59 -1.57
C LEU A 316 4.07 -19.86 -2.93
N VAL A 317 3.61 -20.53 -3.99
CA VAL A 317 3.70 -20.06 -5.37
C VAL A 317 2.56 -19.13 -5.79
N ALA A 318 1.61 -18.83 -4.89
CA ALA A 318 0.42 -18.01 -5.15
C ALA A 318 -0.48 -18.51 -6.30
N SER A 319 -0.50 -19.81 -6.58
CA SER A 319 -1.44 -20.37 -7.58
C SER A 319 -2.91 -20.24 -7.15
N GLY A 320 -3.17 -20.07 -5.85
CA GLY A 320 -4.48 -19.77 -5.27
C GLY A 320 -4.87 -18.29 -5.33
N ASN A 321 -3.93 -17.39 -5.62
CA ASN A 321 -4.18 -15.96 -5.54
C ASN A 321 -5.10 -15.49 -6.68
N ILE A 322 -6.30 -15.00 -6.34
CA ILE A 322 -7.31 -14.69 -7.36
C ILE A 322 -7.00 -13.41 -8.14
N GLY A 323 -6.29 -12.46 -7.54
CA GLY A 323 -5.77 -11.27 -8.23
C GLY A 323 -4.70 -11.68 -9.25
N GLY A 324 -3.76 -12.53 -8.84
CA GLY A 324 -2.76 -13.11 -9.73
C GLY A 324 -3.37 -13.92 -10.88
N ARG A 325 -4.40 -14.74 -10.59
CA ARG A 325 -5.16 -15.46 -11.64
C ARG A 325 -5.79 -14.50 -12.64
N TYR A 326 -6.42 -13.41 -12.18
CA TYR A 326 -7.05 -12.43 -13.05
C TYR A 326 -6.04 -11.76 -14.00
N ILE A 327 -4.91 -11.30 -13.47
CA ILE A 327 -3.81 -10.73 -14.27
C ILE A 327 -3.26 -11.75 -15.28
N ASN A 328 -3.18 -13.00 -14.87
CA ASN A 328 -2.76 -14.12 -15.72
C ASN A 328 -3.88 -14.65 -16.62
N SER A 329 -4.74 -13.76 -17.11
CA SER A 329 -5.78 -14.03 -18.11
C SER A 329 -6.91 -14.98 -17.68
N VAL A 330 -7.06 -15.31 -16.40
CA VAL A 330 -8.26 -16.05 -15.93
C VAL A 330 -9.45 -15.09 -15.86
N PRO A 331 -10.59 -15.37 -16.53
CA PRO A 331 -11.76 -14.50 -16.48
C PRO A 331 -12.25 -14.27 -15.03
N LYS A 332 -12.73 -13.06 -14.71
CA LYS A 332 -13.21 -12.69 -13.35
C LYS A 332 -14.20 -13.73 -12.79
N SER A 333 -15.10 -14.26 -13.62
CA SER A 333 -16.09 -15.27 -13.21
C SER A 333 -15.52 -16.68 -12.94
N LYS A 334 -14.24 -16.91 -13.23
CA LYS A 334 -13.56 -18.20 -13.10
C LYS A 334 -12.34 -18.17 -12.17
N VAL A 335 -11.94 -17.01 -11.64
CA VAL A 335 -10.76 -16.88 -10.75
C VAL A 335 -10.84 -17.78 -9.53
N CYS A 336 -12.02 -18.06 -9.00
CA CYS A 336 -12.20 -18.99 -7.88
C CYS A 336 -12.02 -20.46 -8.25
N LEU A 337 -12.20 -20.82 -9.52
CA LEU A 337 -12.38 -22.20 -9.98
C LEU A 337 -11.24 -22.72 -10.83
N ARG A 338 -10.48 -21.83 -11.49
CA ARG A 338 -9.45 -22.21 -12.45
C ARG A 338 -8.12 -21.54 -12.12
N PRO A 339 -7.00 -22.29 -12.12
CA PRO A 339 -5.68 -21.70 -12.08
C PRO A 339 -5.36 -21.00 -13.40
N ALA A 340 -4.30 -20.18 -13.38
CA ALA A 340 -3.71 -19.63 -14.60
C ALA A 340 -3.11 -20.74 -15.47
N ILE A 341 -3.11 -20.54 -16.79
CA ILE A 341 -2.51 -21.46 -17.75
C ILE A 341 -1.14 -20.90 -18.19
N PRO A 342 -0.04 -21.65 -18.04
CA PRO A 342 1.32 -21.12 -18.23
C PRO A 342 1.56 -20.35 -19.53
N HIS A 343 1.10 -20.86 -20.68
CA HIS A 343 1.32 -20.21 -21.99
C HIS A 343 0.53 -18.90 -22.18
N GLN A 344 -0.37 -18.56 -21.26
CA GLN A 344 -1.12 -17.29 -21.27
C GLN A 344 -0.54 -16.27 -20.28
N VAL A 345 0.47 -16.66 -19.48
CA VAL A 345 1.08 -15.82 -18.47
C VAL A 345 2.16 -14.93 -19.09
N LYS A 346 1.95 -13.61 -19.00
CA LYS A 346 2.87 -12.57 -19.50
C LYS A 346 3.92 -12.12 -18.47
N GLY A 347 3.81 -12.58 -17.22
CA GLY A 347 4.70 -12.18 -16.12
C GLY A 347 4.38 -10.82 -15.51
N GLU A 348 3.16 -10.30 -15.72
CA GLU A 348 2.71 -9.01 -15.18
C GLU A 348 2.49 -9.05 -13.66
N PHE A 349 2.16 -10.22 -13.09
CA PHE A 349 2.00 -10.41 -11.65
C PHE A 349 3.30 -10.90 -11.02
N ILE A 350 3.74 -10.25 -9.94
CA ILE A 350 4.87 -10.67 -9.12
C ILE A 350 4.39 -10.85 -7.69
N HIS A 351 4.40 -12.09 -7.24
CA HIS A 351 4.17 -12.46 -5.85
C HIS A 351 5.51 -12.64 -5.13
N ILE A 352 5.62 -12.10 -3.92
CA ILE A 352 6.85 -12.12 -3.13
C ILE A 352 6.56 -12.66 -1.72
N GLU A 353 7.14 -13.80 -1.38
CA GLU A 353 7.12 -14.38 -0.03
C GLU A 353 8.46 -14.16 0.67
N GLN A 354 8.41 -13.65 1.90
CA GLN A 354 9.60 -13.07 2.52
C GLN A 354 9.81 -13.52 3.96
N ALA A 355 11.05 -13.85 4.27
CA ALA A 355 11.51 -14.01 5.65
C ALA A 355 11.44 -12.67 6.41
N ILE A 356 11.57 -12.71 7.73
CA ILE A 356 11.41 -11.52 8.57
C ILE A 356 12.50 -10.48 8.32
N GLU A 357 13.73 -10.91 8.08
CA GLU A 357 14.88 -10.07 7.76
C GLU A 357 14.69 -9.25 6.47
N SER A 358 13.98 -9.80 5.48
CA SER A 358 13.69 -9.10 4.22
C SER A 358 12.65 -7.99 4.38
N ARG A 359 11.88 -7.98 5.47
CA ARG A 359 10.78 -7.03 5.73
C ARG A 359 11.16 -5.91 6.69
N LYS A 360 12.39 -5.92 7.21
CA LYS A 360 12.88 -4.90 8.15
C LYS A 360 13.15 -3.57 7.44
N SER A 361 12.99 -2.47 8.17
CA SER A 361 13.11 -1.12 7.60
C SER A 361 14.52 -0.75 7.13
N ASP A 362 15.56 -1.38 7.70
CA ASP A 362 16.96 -1.17 7.32
C ASP A 362 17.29 -1.65 5.90
N VAL A 363 16.46 -2.52 5.31
CA VAL A 363 16.65 -3.03 3.94
C VAL A 363 15.69 -2.40 2.92
N TYR A 364 14.84 -1.45 3.29
CA TYR A 364 13.86 -0.84 2.37
C TYR A 364 14.53 -0.10 1.20
N GLU A 365 15.61 0.65 1.45
CA GLU A 365 16.35 1.33 0.38
C GLU A 365 16.99 0.35 -0.61
N ALA A 366 17.52 -0.76 -0.09
CA ALA A 366 18.09 -1.83 -0.91
C ALA A 366 17.00 -2.51 -1.77
N TRP A 367 15.83 -2.76 -1.19
CA TRP A 367 14.64 -3.22 -1.91
C TRP A 367 14.19 -2.23 -3.01
N GLY A 368 14.08 -0.95 -2.66
CA GLY A 368 13.74 0.11 -3.60
C GLY A 368 14.73 0.18 -4.76
N LYS A 369 16.04 0.07 -4.48
CA LYS A 369 17.08 -0.02 -5.50
C LYS A 369 16.86 -1.22 -6.43
N ALA A 370 16.56 -2.40 -5.89
CA ALA A 370 16.32 -3.60 -6.69
C ALA A 370 15.17 -3.40 -7.67
N VAL A 371 14.05 -2.83 -7.19
CA VAL A 371 12.88 -2.53 -8.03
C VAL A 371 13.22 -1.49 -9.10
N ARG A 372 13.96 -0.43 -8.75
CA ARG A 372 14.36 0.60 -9.72
C ARG A 372 15.35 0.12 -10.79
N GLU A 373 16.19 -0.86 -10.47
CA GLU A 373 17.08 -1.51 -11.43
C GLU A 373 16.36 -2.55 -12.30
N THR A 374 15.28 -3.13 -11.79
CA THR A 374 14.44 -4.09 -12.52
C THR A 374 13.55 -3.42 -13.56
N PHE A 375 13.04 -2.22 -13.22
CA PHE A 375 12.03 -1.52 -14.00
C PHE A 375 12.54 -0.16 -14.49
N GLU A 376 12.46 0.07 -15.81
CA GLU A 376 12.83 1.32 -16.46
C GLU A 376 11.81 2.44 -16.10
N PRO A 377 12.27 3.66 -15.80
CA PRO A 377 11.37 4.79 -15.56
C PRO A 377 10.73 5.32 -16.86
N VAL A 378 9.47 5.73 -16.79
CA VAL A 378 8.67 6.35 -17.86
C VAL A 378 8.17 7.71 -17.39
N CYS A 379 8.94 8.75 -17.70
CA CYS A 379 8.70 10.10 -17.21
C CYS A 379 7.62 10.83 -18.02
N ALA A 380 6.84 11.67 -17.32
CA ALA A 380 5.89 12.57 -17.94
C ALA A 380 6.63 13.65 -18.78
N PRO A 381 5.95 14.32 -19.74
CA PRO A 381 6.53 15.44 -20.45
C PRO A 381 7.10 16.50 -19.49
N GLY A 382 8.30 17.01 -19.78
CA GLY A 382 9.01 17.98 -18.93
C GLY A 382 9.79 17.38 -17.75
N MET A 383 9.65 16.07 -17.49
CA MET A 383 10.40 15.37 -16.46
C MET A 383 11.59 14.61 -17.06
N ALA A 384 12.64 14.40 -16.26
CA ALA A 384 13.81 13.63 -16.63
C ALA A 384 14.18 12.60 -15.56
N VAL A 385 14.92 11.57 -15.96
CA VAL A 385 15.41 10.54 -15.04
C VAL A 385 16.57 11.10 -14.22
N HIS A 386 16.43 11.09 -12.89
CA HIS A 386 17.52 11.41 -11.99
C HIS A 386 18.62 10.34 -12.10
N PRO A 387 19.90 10.69 -12.36
CA PRO A 387 20.95 9.73 -12.73
C PRO A 387 21.26 8.69 -11.64
N ARG A 388 21.18 9.07 -10.36
CA ARG A 388 21.41 8.14 -9.23
C ARG A 388 20.15 7.47 -8.68
N LYS A 389 19.06 8.23 -8.56
CA LYS A 389 17.83 7.74 -7.96
C LYS A 389 16.98 6.92 -8.92
N LEU A 390 17.15 7.06 -10.24
CA LEU A 390 16.30 6.42 -11.26
C LEU A 390 14.80 6.70 -11.06
N LEU A 391 14.49 7.91 -10.59
CA LEU A 391 13.14 8.45 -10.45
C LEU A 391 12.96 9.60 -11.43
N CYS A 392 11.73 9.84 -11.86
CA CYS A 392 11.38 11.02 -12.64
C CYS A 392 11.36 12.25 -11.72
N VAL A 393 12.15 13.25 -12.09
CA VAL A 393 12.28 14.54 -11.41
C VAL A 393 12.18 15.66 -12.44
N ASP A 394 12.01 16.89 -11.98
CA ASP A 394 12.03 18.06 -12.86
C ASP A 394 13.34 18.07 -13.70
N GLY A 395 13.24 18.38 -14.99
CA GLY A 395 14.37 18.39 -15.91
C GLY A 395 15.55 19.23 -15.44
N VAL A 396 15.28 20.38 -14.79
CA VAL A 396 16.32 21.26 -14.23
C VAL A 396 17.07 20.56 -13.09
N VAL A 397 16.33 19.89 -12.20
CA VAL A 397 16.90 19.14 -11.08
C VAL A 397 17.75 17.96 -11.58
N ALA A 398 17.35 17.33 -12.68
CA ALA A 398 18.13 16.26 -13.29
C ALA A 398 19.45 16.75 -13.88
N GLU A 399 19.48 17.95 -14.48
CA GLU A 399 20.70 18.57 -15.02
C GLU A 399 21.67 18.99 -13.90
N GLU A 400 21.18 19.58 -12.83
CA GLU A 400 22.00 19.91 -11.64
C GLU A 400 22.65 18.65 -11.06
N ALA A 401 21.91 17.54 -10.97
CA ALA A 401 22.45 16.27 -10.49
C ALA A 401 23.53 15.67 -11.41
N ARG A 402 23.54 16.00 -12.71
CA ARG A 402 24.60 15.61 -13.65
C ARG A 402 25.81 16.53 -13.55
N ALA A 403 25.60 17.83 -13.34
CA ALA A 403 26.65 18.83 -13.24
C ALA A 403 27.56 18.66 -12.01
N TRP A 404 27.09 17.94 -10.98
CA TRP A 404 27.84 17.68 -9.74
C TRP A 404 28.02 16.17 -9.44
N PRO A 405 28.91 15.46 -10.17
CA PRO A 405 29.09 14.01 -10.01
C PRO A 405 29.77 13.58 -8.69
N TRP A 406 30.36 14.51 -7.93
CA TRP A 406 31.16 14.20 -6.75
C TRP A 406 30.42 14.47 -5.44
N GLY A 407 30.45 13.48 -4.55
CA GLY A 407 29.66 13.42 -3.33
C GLY A 407 29.93 14.56 -2.34
N TYR A 408 28.86 15.00 -1.68
CA TYR A 408 28.98 15.50 -0.31
C TYR A 408 29.42 14.32 0.56
N LEU A 409 30.74 14.20 0.73
CA LEU A 409 31.33 13.50 1.86
C LEU A 409 30.77 14.16 3.13
N HIS A 410 30.24 13.34 4.03
CA HIS A 410 30.04 13.71 5.42
C HIS A 410 31.33 14.32 5.98
N SER A 411 31.39 15.65 6.12
CA SER A 411 32.29 16.26 7.08
C SER A 411 31.52 16.39 8.40
N ARG A 412 31.94 15.57 9.36
CA ARG A 412 31.75 15.88 10.78
C ARG A 412 32.62 17.11 11.05
N GLN A 413 32.02 18.30 11.01
CA GLN A 413 32.33 19.48 11.83
C GLN A 413 31.76 20.71 11.12
N GLY A 414 30.98 21.48 11.86
CA GLY A 414 30.19 22.57 11.33
C GLY A 414 31.02 23.66 10.65
N LEU A 415 30.45 24.25 9.61
CA LEU A 415 30.54 25.68 9.34
C LEU A 415 29.39 26.05 8.39
N LEU A 416 28.56 27.01 8.80
CA LEU A 416 27.65 27.71 7.90
C LEU A 416 28.48 28.35 6.79
N PHE A 417 28.16 28.05 5.53
CA PHE A 417 28.50 28.93 4.41
C PHE A 417 27.20 29.51 3.83
N LEU A 418 26.87 30.73 4.26
CA LEU A 418 26.07 31.65 3.46
C LEU A 418 26.93 32.09 2.28
N MET A 419 26.63 31.65 1.06
CA MET A 419 27.14 32.34 -0.13
C MET A 419 26.22 33.50 -0.49
N ARG A 420 26.77 34.68 -0.27
CA ARG A 420 26.28 36.01 -0.65
C ARG A 420 26.44 36.17 -2.17
N PHE A 421 25.34 36.39 -2.90
CA PHE A 421 25.39 36.86 -4.28
C PHE A 421 25.81 38.34 -4.28
N GLU A 422 26.94 38.67 -4.90
CA GLU A 422 27.28 40.05 -5.26
C GLU A 422 28.04 40.10 -6.59
N ARG A 423 27.64 41.09 -7.42
CA ARG A 423 28.25 41.62 -8.66
C ARG A 423 27.88 40.96 -10.00
N LEU A 424 26.78 41.46 -10.58
CA LEU A 424 26.79 41.84 -12.00
C LEU A 424 27.17 43.32 -12.12
N ARG A 425 28.26 43.61 -12.84
CA ARG A 425 28.57 44.96 -13.36
C ARG A 425 27.82 45.12 -14.68
N LEU A 426 26.90 46.09 -14.72
CA LEU A 426 26.36 46.65 -15.95
C LEU A 426 27.33 47.72 -16.46
N THR A 427 27.86 47.52 -17.65
CA THR A 427 28.51 48.58 -18.44
C THR A 427 27.44 49.10 -19.43
N ILE A 428 26.96 50.32 -19.22
CA ILE A 428 26.18 51.05 -20.23
C ILE A 428 27.14 52.07 -20.85
N ALA A 429 27.34 51.95 -22.15
CA ALA A 429 27.98 52.95 -22.98
C ALA A 429 26.93 54.01 -23.35
N SER A 430 27.27 55.29 -23.15
CA SER A 430 26.52 56.44 -23.65
C SER A 430 27.19 56.99 -24.91
N SER A 431 26.42 57.02 -26.00
CA SER A 431 26.49 58.00 -27.09
C SER A 431 25.08 58.48 -27.37
#